data_AF-A0A368Z4Q4-F1
#
_entry.id   AF-A0A368Z4Q4-F1
#
_cell.length_a   1.000
_cell.length_b   1.000
_cell.length_c   1.000
_cell.angle_alpha   90.00
_cell.angle_beta   90.00
_cell.angle_gamma   90.00
#
_symmetry.space_group_name_H-M   'P 1'
#
loop_
_entity.id
_entity.type
_entity.pdbx_description
1 polymer ?
#
loop_
_entity_poly.entity_id
_entity_poly.type
_entity_poly.pdbx_seq_one_letter_code
_entity_poly.pdbx_strand_id
1 'polypeptide(L)' 'MKNVQINISIPENWKDELENLARIYSVEEESTLTYLDLMRRAIQEKYELDSDE' A
#
# COMPACT_ATOMS: atom_id res chain seq x y z
N MET A 1 -13.22 14.68 9.06
CA MET A 1 -11.86 14.20 9.39
C MET A 1 -10.80 15.04 8.68
N LYS A 2 -9.61 15.21 9.26
CA LYS A 2 -8.48 15.88 8.58
C LYS A 2 -7.71 14.81 7.80
N ASN A 3 -7.79 14.85 6.47
CA ASN A 3 -7.01 13.96 5.63
C ASN A 3 -5.56 14.45 5.62
N VAL A 4 -4.67 13.69 6.25
CA VAL A 4 -3.23 13.99 6.24
C VAL A 4 -2.63 13.37 4.99
N GLN A 5 -2.08 14.20 4.11
CA GLN A 5 -1.32 13.75 2.95
C GLN A 5 0.17 13.68 3.31
N ILE A 6 0.80 12.55 3.02
CA ILE A 6 2.23 12.34 3.27
C ILE A 6 2.87 12.04 1.92
N ASN A 7 3.84 12.86 1.53
CA ASN A 7 4.64 12.63 0.33
C ASN A 7 5.88 11.81 0.70
N ILE A 8 6.05 10.67 0.05
CA ILE A 8 7.24 9.82 0.20
C ILE A 8 7.95 9.68 -1.15
N SER A 9 9.28 9.65 -1.12
CA SER A 9 10.08 9.30 -2.29
C SER A 9 10.64 7.90 -2.07
N ILE A 10 10.43 7.02 -3.04
CA ILE A 10 10.96 5.66 -3.04
C ILE A 10 11.89 5.48 -4.25
N PRO A 11 12.95 4.67 -4.12
CA PRO A 11 13.80 4.36 -5.26
C PRO A 11 13.01 3.52 -6.29
N GLU A 12 13.35 3.68 -7.57
CA GLU A 12 12.61 3.09 -8.68
C GLU A 12 12.56 1.56 -8.62
N ASN A 13 13.65 0.91 -8.20
CA ASN A 13 13.70 -0.54 -8.05
C ASN A 13 12.69 -1.08 -7.02
N TRP A 14 12.44 -0.35 -5.94
CA TRP A 14 11.43 -0.77 -4.95
C TRP A 14 10.02 -0.66 -5.51
N LYS A 15 9.78 0.31 -6.40
CA LYS A 15 8.48 0.45 -7.07
C LYS A 15 8.21 -0.78 -7.94
N ASP A 16 9.20 -1.24 -8.70
CA ASP A 16 9.06 -2.44 -9.55
C ASP A 16 8.81 -3.71 -8.73
N GLU A 17 9.50 -3.86 -7.58
CA GLU A 17 9.28 -4.97 -6.66
C GLU A 17 7.87 -4.94 -6.04
N LEU A 18 7.41 -3.77 -5.59
CA LEU A 18 6.07 -3.59 -5.02
C LEU A 18 4.95 -3.78 -6.05
N GLU A 19 5.16 -3.38 -7.30
CA GLU A 19 4.18 -3.59 -8.36
C GLU A 19 4.00 -5.09 -8.68
N ASN A 20 5.10 -5.85 -8.71
CA ASN A 20 5.04 -7.31 -8.85
C ASN A 20 4.30 -7.96 -7.68
N LEU A 21 4.58 -7.53 -6.44
CA LEU A 21 3.86 -8.01 -5.26
C LEU A 21 2.37 -7.69 -5.35
N ALA A 22 2.02 -6.45 -5.69
CA ALA A 22 0.62 -6.03 -5.84
C ALA A 22 -0.13 -6.89 -6.87
N ARG A 23 0.54 -7.25 -7.97
CA ARG A 23 -0.03 -8.14 -8.99
C ARG A 23 -0.30 -9.55 -8.47
N ILE A 24 0.59 -10.10 -7.64
CA ILE A 24 0.40 -11.43 -7.04
C ILE A 24 -0.76 -11.40 -6.04
N TYR A 25 -0.74 -10.46 -5.09
CA TYR A 25 -1.82 -10.29 -4.11
C TYR A 25 -3.17 -10.00 -4.78
N SER A 26 -3.16 -9.25 -5.88
CA SER A 26 -4.38 -8.96 -6.65
C SER A 26 -5.05 -10.23 -7.19
N VAL A 27 -4.25 -11.23 -7.56
CA VAL A 27 -4.76 -12.54 -7.99
C VAL A 27 -5.26 -13.35 -6.78
N GLU A 28 -4.53 -13.33 -5.67
CA GLU A 28 -4.88 -14.08 -4.46
C GLU A 28 -6.15 -13.57 -3.76
N GLU A 29 -6.34 -12.25 -3.71
CA GLU A 29 -7.53 -11.62 -3.12
C GLU A 29 -8.68 -11.42 -4.12
N GLU A 30 -8.52 -11.86 -5.38
CA GLU A 30 -9.48 -11.66 -6.48
C GLU A 30 -9.92 -10.19 -6.62
N SER A 31 -9.04 -9.26 -6.24
CA SER A 31 -9.31 -7.83 -6.12
C SER A 31 -8.21 -7.02 -6.79
N THR A 32 -8.54 -5.86 -7.35
CA THR A 32 -7.51 -5.01 -7.99
C THR A 32 -6.72 -4.26 -6.93
N LEU A 33 -5.53 -4.76 -6.59
CA LEU A 33 -4.63 -4.14 -5.63
C LEU A 33 -3.50 -3.41 -6.34
N THR A 34 -3.18 -2.21 -5.87
CA THR A 34 -2.03 -1.45 -6.34
C THR A 34 -0.90 -1.46 -5.30
N TYR A 35 0.32 -1.11 -5.72
CA TYR A 35 1.44 -0.95 -4.79
C TYR A 35 1.15 0.09 -3.70
N LEU A 36 0.30 1.09 -3.97
CA LEU A 36 -0.14 2.08 -2.99
C LEU A 36 -1.03 1.47 -1.91
N ASP A 37 -1.88 0.51 -2.28
CA ASP A 37 -2.76 -0.17 -1.33
C ASP A 37 -1.95 -1.06 -0.40
N LEU A 38 -0.94 -1.76 -0.92
CA LEU A 38 0.02 -2.50 -0.09
C LEU A 38 0.76 -1.58 0.88
N MET A 39 1.23 -0.42 0.42
CA MET A 39 1.92 0.55 1.27
C MET A 39 1.00 1.11 2.36
N ARG A 40 -0.28 1.40 2.05
CA ARG A 40 -1.24 1.85 3.07
C ARG A 40 -1.51 0.77 4.10
N ARG A 41 -1.79 -0.45 3.67
CA ARG A 41 -2.02 -1.59 4.58
C ARG A 41 -0.82 -1.83 5.48
N ALA A 42 0.39 -1.88 4.92
CA ALA A 42 1.60 -2.07 5.70
C ALA A 42 1.85 -0.96 6.74
N ILE A 43 1.55 0.31 6.40
CA ILE A 43 1.65 1.43 7.34
C ILE A 43 0.58 1.33 8.43
N GLN A 44 -0.65 0.99 8.06
CA GLN A 44 -1.75 0.80 9.00
C GLN A 44 -1.45 -0.33 9.98
N GLU A 45 -1.02 -1.50 9.49
CA GLU A 45 -0.65 -2.64 10.32
C GLU A 45 0.56 -2.35 11.22
N LYS A 46 1.61 -1.73 10.67
CA LYS A 46 2.85 -1.46 11.42
C LYS A 46 2.65 -0.49 12.58
N TYR A 47 1.76 0.47 12.42
CA TYR A 47 1.51 1.51 13.41
C TYR A 47 0.16 1.33 14.11
N GLU A 48 -0.51 0.19 13.91
CA GLU A 48 -1.84 -0.11 14.45
C GLU A 48 -2.81 1.06 14.25
N LEU A 49 -2.77 1.67 13.07
CA LEU A 49 -3.64 2.78 12.73
C LEU A 49 -5.02 2.21 12.43
N ASP A 50 -5.98 2.48 13.30
CA ASP A 50 -7.39 2.25 12.99
C ASP A 50 -7.74 2.98 11.69
N SER A 51 -8.37 2.26 10.78
CA SER A 51 -9.05 2.89 9.66
C SER A 51 -10.28 3.57 10.28
N ASP A 52 -10.16 4.83 10.68
CA ASP A 52 -11.31 5.63 11.11
C ASP A 52 -12.36 5.58 9.98
N GLU A 53 -13.40 4.75 10.16
CA GLU A 53 -14.63 4.71 9.34
C GLU A 53 -15.46 5.99 9.50
#